data_AF-A0A9X1GPM1-F1
#
_entry.id   AF-A0A9X1GPM1-F1
#
_cell.length_a   1.000
_cell.length_b   1.000
_cell.length_c   1.000
_cell.angle_alpha   90.00
_cell.angle_beta   90.00
_cell.angle_gamma   90.00
#
_symmetry.space_group_name_H-M   'P 1'
#
loop_
_entity.id
_entity.type
_entity.pdbx_description
1 polymer ?
#
loop_
_entity_poly.entity_id
_entity_poly.type
_entity_poly.pdbx_seq_one_letter_code
_entity_poly.pdbx_strand_id
1 'polypeptide(L)'
;MPTVLIPIVRHLAKIHRNGHTTALLQALQEVISQFDSSLELEATGELQQVDDKLGQLEAHLCQQDELLSSKLETLAEQLEKIERALASGKYSGGNSRPRRSGYAYQYQQQPVEINSFAPENLAQRLGVTLQSIITERESKSEQEFISWSRNRDPSGLGWKFQPKDGLYYPVRQ
;
A
#
# COMPACT_ATOMS: atom_id res chain seq x y z
N MET A 1 80.85 -7.88 -17.09
CA MET A 1 79.65 -8.56 -16.54
C MET A 1 80.00 -9.11 -15.17
N PRO A 2 79.26 -8.78 -14.10
CA PRO A 2 79.53 -9.29 -12.76
C PRO A 2 79.48 -10.83 -12.75
N THR A 3 80.55 -11.49 -12.31
CA THR A 3 80.69 -12.96 -12.30
C THR A 3 79.61 -13.69 -11.49
N VAL A 4 79.06 -13.02 -10.48
CA VAL A 4 77.99 -13.52 -9.60
C VAL A 4 76.65 -13.68 -10.34
N LEU A 5 76.41 -12.91 -11.40
CA LEU A 5 75.14 -12.95 -12.14
C LEU A 5 75.08 -14.06 -13.19
N ILE A 6 76.24 -14.58 -13.63
CA ILE A 6 76.35 -15.62 -14.65
C ILE A 6 75.54 -16.90 -14.31
N PRO A 7 75.65 -17.50 -13.11
CA PRO A 7 74.88 -18.70 -12.78
C PRO A 7 73.37 -18.45 -12.78
N ILE A 8 72.94 -17.28 -12.28
CA ILE A 8 71.54 -16.87 -12.23
C ILE A 8 70.98 -16.72 -13.64
N VAL A 9 71.70 -16.03 -14.53
CA VAL A 9 71.29 -15.83 -15.92
C VAL A 9 71.22 -17.16 -16.68
N ARG A 10 72.15 -18.08 -16.47
CA ARG A 10 72.06 -19.43 -17.07
C ARG A 10 70.85 -20.21 -16.57
N HIS A 11 70.56 -20.12 -15.28
CA HIS A 11 69.40 -20.80 -14.71
C HIS A 11 68.09 -20.22 -15.27
N LEU A 12 68.00 -18.89 -15.35
CA LEU A 12 66.86 -18.18 -15.94
C LEU A 12 66.66 -18.56 -17.41
N ALA A 13 67.75 -18.59 -18.20
CA ALA A 13 67.71 -19.02 -19.59
C ALA A 13 67.26 -20.49 -19.74
N LYS A 14 67.64 -21.35 -18.79
CA LYS A 14 67.20 -22.76 -18.76
C LYS A 14 65.70 -22.87 -18.45
N ILE A 15 65.19 -22.11 -17.49
CA ILE A 15 63.75 -22.05 -17.16
C ILE A 15 62.95 -21.59 -18.38
N HIS A 16 63.41 -20.53 -19.05
CA HIS A 16 62.78 -20.02 -20.27
C HIS A 16 62.81 -21.05 -21.41
N ARG A 17 63.96 -21.69 -21.66
CA ARG A 17 64.13 -22.70 -22.71
C ARG A 17 63.32 -23.97 -22.44
N ASN A 18 63.06 -24.28 -21.17
CA ASN A 18 62.21 -25.38 -20.75
C ASN A 18 60.70 -25.04 -20.82
N GLY A 19 60.31 -23.89 -21.37
CA GLY A 19 58.90 -23.53 -21.58
C GLY A 19 58.10 -23.20 -20.31
N HIS A 20 58.76 -23.03 -19.15
CA HIS A 20 58.05 -22.74 -17.91
C HIS A 20 57.45 -21.32 -17.92
N THR A 21 58.15 -20.37 -18.54
CA THR A 21 57.65 -19.00 -18.71
C THR A 21 56.42 -18.96 -19.61
N THR A 22 56.41 -19.75 -20.69
CA THR A 22 55.26 -19.84 -21.60
C THR A 22 54.08 -20.52 -20.94
N ALA A 23 54.31 -21.60 -20.18
CA ALA A 23 53.25 -22.28 -19.44
C ALA A 23 52.60 -21.37 -18.39
N LEU A 24 53.41 -20.58 -17.67
CA LEU A 24 52.90 -19.61 -16.69
C LEU A 24 52.08 -18.49 -17.36
N LEU A 25 52.57 -17.93 -18.48
CA LEU A 25 51.81 -16.92 -19.22
C LEU A 25 50.50 -17.48 -19.77
N GLN A 26 50.49 -18.73 -20.24
CA GLN A 26 49.30 -19.38 -20.75
C GLN A 26 48.29 -19.66 -19.62
N ALA A 27 48.76 -20.11 -18.45
CA ALA A 27 47.91 -20.28 -17.28
C ALA A 27 47.33 -18.94 -16.79
N LEU A 28 48.11 -17.85 -16.79
CA LEU A 28 47.61 -16.52 -16.46
C LEU A 28 46.56 -16.04 -17.48
N GLN A 29 46.80 -16.25 -18.78
CA GLN A 29 45.84 -15.93 -19.83
C GLN A 29 44.51 -16.65 -19.60
N GLU A 30 44.56 -17.95 -19.27
CA GLU A 30 43.36 -18.75 -19.01
C GLU A 30 42.57 -18.25 -17.79
N VAL A 31 43.26 -17.92 -16.69
CA VAL A 31 42.63 -17.34 -15.50
C VAL A 31 41.98 -15.99 -15.81
N ILE A 32 42.65 -15.12 -16.58
CA ILE A 32 42.10 -13.83 -17.00
C ILE A 32 40.84 -14.03 -17.86
N SER A 33 40.88 -14.94 -18.84
CA SER A 33 39.72 -15.23 -19.70
C SER A 33 38.52 -15.81 -18.92
N GLN A 34 38.77 -16.64 -17.90
CA GLN A 34 37.71 -17.13 -17.01
C GLN A 34 37.10 -15.99 -16.18
N PHE A 35 37.92 -15.06 -15.72
CA PHE A 35 37.45 -13.91 -14.94
C PHE A 35 36.61 -12.95 -15.78
N ASP A 36 37.07 -12.63 -17.00
CA ASP A 36 36.36 -11.74 -17.92
C ASP A 36 34.99 -12.31 -18.31
N SER A 37 34.93 -13.60 -18.63
CA SER A 37 33.65 -14.26 -18.98
C SER A 37 32.67 -14.36 -17.81
N SER A 38 33.16 -14.57 -16.58
CA SER A 38 32.32 -14.57 -15.38
C SER A 38 31.75 -13.18 -15.08
N LEU A 39 32.58 -12.14 -15.17
CA LEU A 39 32.15 -10.76 -14.96
C LEU A 39 31.15 -10.29 -16.02
N GLU A 40 31.36 -10.67 -17.27
CA GLU A 40 30.45 -10.32 -18.37
C GLU A 40 29.07 -10.97 -18.19
N LEU A 41 29.01 -12.22 -17.74
CA LEU A 41 27.75 -12.93 -17.44
C LEU A 41 27.01 -12.34 -16.24
N GLU A 42 27.72 -12.01 -15.15
CA GLU A 42 27.09 -11.42 -13.95
C GLU A 42 26.56 -10.00 -14.25
N ALA A 43 27.38 -9.16 -14.90
CA ALA A 43 26.97 -7.80 -15.24
C ALA A 43 25.76 -7.77 -16.19
N THR A 44 25.75 -8.65 -17.20
CA THR A 44 24.64 -8.73 -18.17
C THR A 44 23.39 -9.33 -17.53
N GLY A 45 23.52 -10.34 -16.66
CA GLY A 45 22.40 -10.94 -15.95
C GLY A 45 21.71 -9.98 -14.99
N GLU A 46 22.48 -9.22 -14.21
CA GLU A 46 21.93 -8.23 -13.28
C GLU A 46 21.27 -7.06 -14.03
N LEU A 47 21.91 -6.55 -15.08
CA LEU A 47 21.34 -5.50 -15.92
C LEU A 47 20.03 -5.95 -16.58
N GLN A 48 19.99 -7.17 -17.13
CA GLN A 48 18.77 -7.73 -17.72
C GLN A 48 17.65 -7.84 -16.68
N GLN A 49 17.96 -8.29 -15.46
CA GLN A 49 16.98 -8.40 -14.40
C GLN A 49 16.43 -7.02 -13.97
N VAL A 50 17.28 -5.98 -13.96
CA VAL A 50 16.84 -4.61 -13.68
C VAL A 50 15.93 -4.10 -14.78
N ASP A 51 16.27 -4.35 -16.04
CA ASP A 51 15.47 -3.94 -17.20
C ASP A 51 14.08 -4.61 -17.19
N ASP A 52 14.03 -5.91 -16.90
CA ASP A 52 12.77 -6.66 -16.77
C ASP A 52 11.90 -6.11 -15.63
N LYS A 53 12.50 -5.76 -14.49
CA LYS A 53 11.79 -5.16 -13.35
C LYS A 53 11.29 -3.75 -13.65
N LEU A 54 12.07 -2.95 -14.38
CA LEU A 54 11.66 -1.63 -14.85
C LEU A 54 10.45 -1.74 -15.78
N GLY A 55 10.49 -2.63 -16.77
CA GLY A 55 9.36 -2.86 -17.66
C GLY A 55 8.09 -3.30 -16.92
N GLN A 56 8.21 -4.14 -15.89
CA GLN A 56 7.07 -4.53 -15.04
C GLN A 56 6.49 -3.36 -14.25
N LEU A 57 7.35 -2.50 -13.70
CA LEU A 57 6.92 -1.30 -12.96
C LEU A 57 6.22 -0.30 -13.88
N GLU A 58 6.75 -0.07 -15.08
CA GLU A 58 6.14 0.80 -16.09
C GLU A 58 4.75 0.29 -16.50
N ALA A 59 4.61 -1.00 -16.77
CA ALA A 59 3.33 -1.61 -17.11
C ALA A 59 2.31 -1.48 -15.96
N HIS A 60 2.75 -1.68 -14.71
CA HIS A 60 1.88 -1.54 -13.54
C HIS A 60 1.45 -0.08 -13.31
N LEU A 61 2.33 0.89 -13.55
CA LEU A 61 1.99 2.31 -13.47
C LEU A 61 0.95 2.71 -14.53
N CYS A 62 1.11 2.24 -15.77
CA CYS A 62 0.10 2.47 -16.83
C CYS A 62 -1.28 1.92 -16.42
N GLN A 63 -1.34 0.69 -15.88
CA GLN A 63 -2.59 0.10 -15.40
C GLN A 63 -3.22 0.90 -14.26
N GLN A 64 -2.41 1.41 -13.33
CA GLN A 64 -2.91 2.27 -12.25
C GLN A 64 -3.46 3.59 -12.78
N ASP A 65 -2.82 4.20 -13.77
CA ASP A 65 -3.27 5.44 -14.38
C ASP A 65 -4.62 5.25 -15.10
N GLU A 66 -4.78 4.18 -15.87
CA GLU A 66 -6.05 3.80 -16.49
C GLU A 66 -7.17 3.58 -15.45
N LEU A 67 -6.85 2.88 -14.35
CA LEU A 67 -7.79 2.65 -13.26
C LEU A 67 -8.19 3.95 -12.54
N LEU A 68 -7.24 4.86 -12.32
CA LEU A 68 -7.52 6.14 -11.70
C LEU A 68 -8.35 7.04 -12.63
N SER A 69 -8.01 7.07 -13.92
CA SER A 69 -8.75 7.82 -14.94
C SER A 69 -10.21 7.37 -14.99
N SER A 70 -10.47 6.06 -15.07
CA SER A 70 -11.83 5.52 -15.05
C SER A 70 -12.58 5.84 -13.75
N LYS A 71 -11.93 5.74 -12.58
CA LYS A 71 -12.54 6.14 -11.31
C LYS A 71 -12.90 7.63 -11.28
N LEU A 72 -12.02 8.49 -11.78
CA LEU A 72 -12.29 9.93 -11.86
C LEU A 72 -13.47 10.24 -12.79
N GLU A 73 -13.57 9.55 -13.93
CA GLU A 73 -14.70 9.67 -14.85
C GLU A 73 -16.01 9.26 -14.18
N THR A 74 -16.02 8.12 -13.47
CA THR A 74 -17.23 7.69 -12.74
C THR A 74 -17.64 8.68 -11.64
N LEU A 75 -16.68 9.29 -10.95
CA LEU A 75 -16.96 10.32 -9.94
C LEU A 75 -17.51 11.60 -10.59
N ALA A 76 -16.95 12.01 -11.73
CA ALA A 76 -17.45 13.16 -12.49
C ALA A 76 -18.90 12.94 -12.94
N GLU A 77 -19.24 11.76 -13.47
CA GLU A 77 -20.62 11.43 -13.82
C GLU A 77 -21.58 11.44 -12.62
N GLN A 78 -21.12 10.93 -11.47
CA GLN A 78 -21.92 10.94 -10.24
C GLN A 78 -22.15 12.36 -9.74
N LEU A 79 -21.14 13.23 -9.77
CA LEU A 79 -21.27 14.64 -9.43
C LEU A 79 -22.24 15.34 -10.38
N GLU A 80 -22.15 15.10 -11.69
CA GLU A 80 -23.07 15.69 -12.66
C GLU A 80 -24.52 15.27 -12.41
N LYS A 81 -24.76 14.01 -12.03
CA LYS A 81 -26.10 13.51 -11.63
C LYS A 81 -26.61 14.25 -10.38
N ILE A 82 -25.75 14.48 -9.39
CA ILE A 82 -26.09 15.23 -8.17
C ILE A 82 -26.40 16.70 -8.51
N GLU A 83 -25.56 17.35 -9.32
CA GLU A 83 -25.75 18.73 -9.75
C GLU A 83 -27.07 18.89 -10.53
N ARG A 84 -27.39 17.96 -11.44
CA ARG A 84 -28.69 17.95 -12.14
C ARG A 84 -29.86 17.76 -11.19
N ALA A 85 -29.75 16.86 -10.21
CA ALA A 85 -30.79 16.67 -9.20
C ALA A 85 -31.02 17.94 -8.36
N LEU A 86 -29.94 18.61 -7.95
CA LEU A 86 -30.00 19.88 -7.21
C LEU A 86 -30.58 21.02 -8.06
N ALA A 87 -30.18 21.15 -9.33
CA ALA A 87 -30.71 22.16 -10.25
C ALA A 87 -32.19 21.96 -10.57
N SER A 88 -32.68 20.72 -10.59
CA SER A 88 -34.10 20.40 -10.74
C SER A 88 -34.94 20.67 -9.47
N GLY A 89 -34.26 20.78 -8.31
CA GLY A 89 -34.85 21.18 -7.03
C GLY A 89 -35.09 22.69 -6.98
N LYS A 90 -36.24 23.13 -7.50
CA LYS A 90 -36.85 24.47 -7.38
C LYS A 90 -36.29 25.36 -6.25
N TYR A 91 -35.20 26.08 -6.52
CA TYR A 91 -34.82 27.30 -5.81
C TYR A 91 -34.56 28.42 -6.82
N SER A 92 -35.55 28.68 -7.68
CA SER A 92 -35.62 29.90 -8.46
C SER A 92 -37.07 30.33 -8.52
N GLY A 93 -37.42 31.36 -7.72
CA GLY A 93 -38.75 31.97 -7.76
C GLY A 93 -39.20 32.66 -6.47
N GLY A 94 -39.00 33.97 -6.42
CA GLY A 94 -40.04 34.88 -5.91
C GLY A 94 -40.10 35.14 -4.40
N ASN A 95 -39.55 36.29 -4.01
CA ASN A 95 -40.10 37.23 -3.03
C ASN A 95 -41.34 36.78 -2.23
N SER A 96 -41.18 36.33 -0.98
CA SER A 96 -42.16 36.51 0.10
C SER A 96 -41.55 36.19 1.47
N ARG A 97 -41.56 37.19 2.34
CA ARG A 97 -41.17 37.19 3.76
C ARG A 97 -41.58 35.90 4.51
N PRO A 98 -40.71 35.27 5.31
CA PRO A 98 -41.16 34.23 6.22
C PRO A 98 -41.77 34.90 7.46
N ARG A 99 -43.10 34.99 7.48
CA ARG A 99 -43.86 35.16 8.71
C ARG A 99 -43.63 33.91 9.57
N ARG A 100 -43.24 34.14 10.82
CA ARG A 100 -43.21 33.16 11.91
C ARG A 100 -44.45 32.25 11.84
N SER A 101 -44.22 30.95 11.70
CA SER A 101 -45.15 29.91 12.13
C SER A 101 -44.32 28.72 12.60
N GLY A 102 -44.52 28.32 13.85
CA GLY A 102 -43.96 27.09 14.39
C GLY A 102 -44.64 25.86 13.79
N TYR A 103 -43.95 24.72 13.94
CA TYR A 103 -44.37 23.34 13.64
C TYR A 103 -44.49 23.01 12.13
N ALA A 104 -43.97 21.92 11.56
CA ALA A 104 -43.13 20.81 12.04
C ALA A 104 -42.36 20.29 10.81
N TYR A 105 -41.03 20.17 10.90
CA TYR A 105 -40.24 19.51 9.85
C TYR A 105 -40.42 17.99 9.94
N GLN A 106 -41.48 17.47 9.32
CA GLN A 106 -41.59 16.04 9.01
C GLN A 106 -40.81 15.73 7.73
N TYR A 107 -39.48 15.81 7.81
CA TYR A 107 -38.65 14.95 6.95
C TYR A 107 -38.74 13.56 7.55
N GLN A 108 -39.65 12.73 7.04
CA GLN A 108 -39.54 11.28 7.18
C GLN A 108 -38.36 10.80 6.32
N GLN A 109 -37.14 11.13 6.75
CA GLN A 109 -36.01 10.26 6.49
C GLN A 109 -36.39 8.95 7.19
N GLN A 110 -36.63 7.88 6.44
CA GLN A 110 -36.66 6.56 7.06
C GLN A 110 -35.34 6.43 7.83
N PRO A 111 -35.35 6.17 9.15
CA PRO A 111 -34.11 5.97 9.88
C PRO A 111 -33.38 4.83 9.19
N VAL A 112 -32.22 5.11 8.59
CA VAL A 112 -31.37 4.05 8.04
C VAL A 112 -31.07 3.12 9.21
N GLU A 113 -31.61 1.91 9.14
CA GLU A 113 -31.43 0.92 10.19
C GLU A 113 -29.96 0.50 10.20
N ILE A 114 -29.26 0.94 11.24
CA ILE A 114 -27.88 0.54 11.45
C ILE A 114 -27.91 -0.94 11.86
N ASN A 115 -27.39 -1.82 11.01
CA ASN A 115 -27.50 -3.26 11.21
C ASN A 115 -26.32 -3.85 11.99
N SER A 116 -25.09 -3.50 11.61
CA SER A 116 -23.87 -3.94 12.29
C SER A 116 -22.66 -3.16 11.79
N PHE A 117 -21.63 -3.00 12.62
CA PHE A 117 -20.35 -2.42 12.20
C PHE A 117 -19.18 -3.36 12.41
N ALA A 118 -18.24 -3.30 11.47
CA ALA A 118 -16.88 -3.79 11.67
C ALA A 118 -16.17 -2.94 12.75
N PRO A 119 -15.13 -3.48 13.42
CA PRO A 119 -14.42 -2.78 14.48
C PRO A 119 -13.92 -1.38 14.08
N GLU A 120 -13.43 -1.22 12.86
CA GLU A 120 -12.89 0.02 12.30
C GLU A 120 -14.00 1.08 12.14
N ASN A 121 -15.14 0.67 11.60
CA ASN A 121 -16.29 1.56 11.37
C ASN A 121 -16.92 1.99 12.69
N LEU A 122 -16.98 1.09 13.67
CA LEU A 122 -17.43 1.44 15.02
C LEU A 122 -16.43 2.41 15.69
N ALA A 123 -15.12 2.18 15.54
CA ALA A 123 -14.08 3.07 16.06
C ALA A 123 -14.24 4.50 15.55
N GLN A 124 -14.43 4.66 14.24
CA GLN A 124 -14.68 5.96 13.63
C GLN A 124 -15.95 6.62 14.18
N ARG A 125 -17.05 5.87 14.29
CA ARG A 125 -18.32 6.39 14.80
C ARG A 125 -18.26 6.83 16.27
N LEU A 126 -17.55 6.08 17.12
CA LEU A 126 -17.37 6.40 18.52
C LEU A 126 -16.24 7.42 18.78
N GLY A 127 -15.53 7.85 17.73
CA GLY A 127 -14.41 8.80 17.82
C GLY A 127 -13.22 8.25 18.60
N VAL A 128 -12.92 6.96 18.48
CA VAL A 128 -11.84 6.25 19.19
C VAL A 128 -10.97 5.47 18.22
N THR A 129 -9.81 5.01 18.69
CA THR A 129 -8.95 4.11 17.91
C THR A 129 -9.46 2.67 18.02
N LEU A 130 -9.15 1.86 17.00
CA LEU A 130 -9.48 0.43 17.00
C LEU A 130 -8.88 -0.30 18.21
N GLN A 131 -7.64 0.04 18.58
CA GLN A 131 -7.00 -0.52 19.76
C GLN A 131 -7.75 -0.17 21.05
N SER A 132 -8.24 1.07 21.18
CA SER A 132 -9.04 1.47 22.34
C SER A 132 -10.32 0.65 22.47
N ILE A 133 -11.01 0.34 21.36
CA ILE A 133 -12.20 -0.52 21.38
C ILE A 133 -11.85 -1.94 21.86
N ILE A 134 -10.76 -2.51 21.37
CA ILE A 134 -10.31 -3.85 21.77
C ILE A 134 -9.98 -3.87 23.27
N THR A 135 -9.20 -2.90 23.76
CA THR A 135 -8.84 -2.82 25.18
C THR A 135 -10.07 -2.63 26.07
N GLU A 136 -11.04 -1.81 25.65
CA GLU A 136 -12.24 -1.54 26.43
C GLU A 136 -13.19 -2.74 26.43
N ARG A 137 -13.24 -3.49 25.32
CA ARG A 137 -13.98 -4.75 25.24
C ARG A 137 -13.39 -5.83 26.15
N GLU A 138 -12.07 -5.91 26.24
CA GLU A 138 -11.38 -6.94 27.02
C GLU A 138 -11.28 -6.62 28.51
N SER A 139 -11.23 -5.34 28.88
CA SER A 139 -11.14 -4.90 30.27
C SER A 139 -12.49 -4.78 30.98
N LYS A 140 -13.59 -4.60 30.24
CA LYS A 140 -14.93 -4.41 30.79
C LYS A 140 -15.81 -5.63 30.60
N SER A 141 -16.79 -5.79 31.47
CA SER A 141 -17.89 -6.72 31.22
C SER A 141 -18.72 -6.28 30.01
N GLU A 142 -19.47 -7.20 29.40
CA GLU A 142 -20.29 -6.90 28.21
C GLU A 142 -21.27 -5.74 28.46
N GLN A 143 -21.91 -5.69 29.64
CA GLN A 143 -22.86 -4.63 30.00
C GLN A 143 -22.19 -3.27 30.18
N GLU A 144 -20.97 -3.24 30.74
CA GLU A 144 -20.18 -2.02 30.89
C GLU A 144 -19.65 -1.53 29.54
N PHE A 145 -19.32 -2.42 28.62
CA PHE A 145 -18.95 -2.05 27.26
C PHE A 145 -20.15 -1.47 26.49
N ILE A 146 -21.33 -2.07 26.63
CA ILE A 146 -22.57 -1.57 26.02
C ILE A 146 -22.90 -0.16 26.54
N SER A 147 -22.75 0.09 27.84
CA SER A 147 -23.00 1.43 28.42
C SER A 147 -21.93 2.44 28.03
N TRP A 148 -20.65 2.04 28.00
CA TRP A 148 -19.54 2.88 27.54
C TRP A 148 -19.69 3.30 26.08
N SER A 149 -20.02 2.36 25.20
CA SER A 149 -20.23 2.64 23.77
C SER A 149 -21.46 3.51 23.55
N ARG A 150 -22.53 3.30 24.32
CA ARG A 150 -23.74 4.13 24.31
C ARG A 150 -23.46 5.60 24.61
N ASN A 151 -22.65 5.87 25.63
CA ASN A 151 -22.33 7.24 26.04
C ASN A 151 -21.48 7.99 25.01
N ARG A 152 -20.84 7.28 24.08
CA ARG A 152 -20.01 7.85 23.01
C ARG A 152 -20.70 7.89 21.66
N ASP A 153 -21.73 7.07 21.47
CA ASP A 153 -22.45 7.00 20.20
C ASP A 153 -23.30 8.26 19.99
N PRO A 154 -23.16 8.98 18.86
CA PRO A 154 -23.97 10.17 18.58
C PRO A 154 -25.49 9.92 18.56
N SER A 155 -25.91 8.67 18.32
CA SER A 155 -27.32 8.26 18.34
C SER A 155 -27.74 7.61 19.66
N GLY A 156 -26.86 7.57 20.66
CA GLY A 156 -27.13 6.94 21.97
C GLY A 156 -27.37 5.44 21.88
N LEU A 157 -26.79 4.75 20.88
CA LEU A 157 -26.87 3.29 20.73
C LEU A 157 -25.74 2.60 21.49
N GLY A 158 -26.09 1.62 22.31
CA GLY A 158 -25.09 0.71 22.89
C GLY A 158 -24.67 -0.34 21.87
N TRP A 159 -23.44 -0.83 21.94
CA TRP A 159 -22.89 -1.77 20.98
C TRP A 159 -22.44 -3.06 21.65
N LYS A 160 -22.84 -4.21 21.10
CA LYS A 160 -22.46 -5.54 21.57
C LYS A 160 -21.59 -6.23 20.53
N PHE A 161 -20.45 -6.76 20.97
CA PHE A 161 -19.59 -7.57 20.13
C PHE A 161 -20.11 -9.00 20.02
N GLN A 162 -20.14 -9.55 18.81
CA GLN A 162 -20.48 -10.94 18.56
C GLN A 162 -19.21 -11.71 18.12
N PRO A 163 -18.71 -12.67 18.94
CA PRO A 163 -17.46 -13.37 18.62
C PRO A 163 -17.53 -14.29 17.39
N LYS A 164 -18.74 -14.65 16.94
CA LYS A 164 -18.94 -15.60 15.82
C LYS A 164 -18.57 -15.01 14.47
N ASP A 165 -18.84 -13.72 14.27
CA ASP A 165 -18.64 -12.98 13.02
C ASP A 165 -17.66 -11.81 13.19
N GLY A 166 -17.31 -11.45 14.44
CA GLY A 166 -16.40 -10.35 14.72
C GLY A 166 -17.05 -8.97 14.54
N LEU A 167 -18.38 -8.89 14.49
CA LEU A 167 -19.11 -7.65 14.26
C LEU A 167 -19.72 -7.09 15.54
N TYR A 168 -19.99 -5.79 15.52
CA TYR A 168 -20.71 -5.08 16.57
C TYR A 168 -22.16 -4.83 16.15
N TYR A 169 -23.10 -5.24 16.99
CA TYR A 169 -24.53 -5.08 16.78
C TYR A 169 -25.09 -4.03 17.73
N PRO A 170 -26.01 -3.16 17.27
CA PRO A 170 -26.61 -2.16 18.13
C PRO A 170 -27.61 -2.79 19.10
N VAL A 171 -27.55 -2.37 20.35
CA VAL A 171 -28.43 -2.76 21.43
C VAL A 171 -29.27 -1.54 21.83
N ARG A 172 -30.54 -1.57 21.43
CA ARG A 172 -31.56 -0.64 21.89
C ARG A 172 -32.08 -1.12 23.25
N GLN A 173 -32.19 -0.22 24.22
CA GLN A 173 -32.89 -0.47 25.49
C GLN A 173 -34.33 0.01 25.37
#